data_AF-A0AA38MX57-F1
#
_entry.id   AF-A0AA38MX57-F1
#
_cell.length_a   1.000
_cell.length_b   1.000
_cell.length_c   1.000
_cell.angle_alpha   90.00
_cell.angle_beta   90.00
_cell.angle_gamma   90.00
#
_symmetry.space_group_name_H-M   'P 1'
#
loop_
_entity.id
_entity.type
_entity.pdbx_description
1 polymer ?
#
loop_
_entity_poly.entity_id
_entity_poly.type
_entity_poly.pdbx_seq_one_letter_code
_entity_poly.pdbx_strand_id
1 'polypeptide(L)' 'RYSILPALSLDGILHLDIQDWSFTTAFFNTFVDGLLNVMNPIPGKNSIVVMDNASIH' A
#
# COMPACT_ATOMS: atom_id res chain seq x y z
N ARG A 1 -8.64 17.28 -7.54
CA ARG A 1 -8.81 16.52 -6.27
C ARG A 1 -7.77 15.41 -6.33
N TYR A 2 -6.93 15.26 -5.30
CA TYR A 2 -5.95 14.17 -5.27
C TYR A 2 -6.45 13.03 -4.40
N SER A 3 -6.15 11.81 -4.82
CA SER A 3 -6.26 10.58 -4.04
C SER A 3 -4.87 10.22 -3.54
N ILE A 4 -4.77 9.79 -2.28
CA ILE A 4 -3.51 9.48 -1.62
C ILE A 4 -3.65 8.08 -1.03
N LEU A 5 -2.71 7.17 -1.34
CA LEU A 5 -2.66 5.82 -0.81
C LEU A 5 -1.32 5.58 -0.12
N PRO A 6 -1.25 5.71 1.23
CA PRO A 6 -0.05 5.42 1.99
C PRO A 6 -0.08 4.02 2.63
N ALA A 7 1.05 3.33 2.62
CA ALA A 7 1.33 2.21 3.51
C ALA A 7 2.13 2.72 4.71
N LEU A 8 1.60 2.53 5.92
CA LEU A 8 2.18 3.03 7.15
C LEU A 8 2.71 1.89 8.02
N SER A 9 3.77 2.17 8.76
CA SER A 9 4.34 1.32 9.80
C SER A 9 4.51 2.11 11.10
N LEU A 10 4.94 1.43 12.16
CA LEU A 10 5.28 2.08 13.42
C LEU A 10 6.47 3.06 13.30
N ASP A 11 7.26 2.97 12.23
CA ASP A 11 8.42 3.84 11.99
C ASP A 11 8.19 4.85 10.87
N GLY A 12 6.96 4.96 10.35
CA GLY A 12 6.57 5.93 9.33
C GLY A 12 6.10 5.29 8.03
N ILE A 13 6.18 6.06 6.94
CA ILE A 13 5.65 5.70 5.62
C ILE A 13 6.58 4.70 4.93
N LEU A 14 6.03 3.59 4.46
CA LEU A 14 6.77 2.56 3.70
C LEU A 14 6.65 2.78 2.19
N HIS A 15 5.47 3.14 1.72
CA HIS A 15 5.16 3.36 0.31
C HIS A 15 4.02 4.37 0.18
N LEU A 16 4.01 5.17 -0.89
CA LEU A 16 3.08 6.28 -1.07
C LEU A 16 2.84 6.52 -2.56
N ASP A 17 1.58 6.45 -2.96
CA ASP A 17 1.12 6.89 -4.28
C ASP A 17 0.15 8.08 -4.16
N ILE A 18 0.30 9.04 -5.08
CA ILE A 18 -0.56 10.22 -5.21
C ILE A 18 -0.96 10.36 -6.67
N GLN A 19 -2.26 10.47 -6.92
CA GLN A 19 -2.82 10.63 -8.27
C GLN A 19 -4.05 11.55 -8.24
N ASP A 20 -4.38 12.19 -9.36
CA ASP A 20 -5.53 13.10 -9.51
C ASP A 20 -6.83 12.38 -9.94
N TRP A 21 -6.82 11.05 -9.97
CA TRP A 21 -8.00 10.18 -10.20
C TRP A 21 -8.20 9.16 -9.05
N SER A 22 -9.30 8.39 -9.10
CA SER A 22 -9.61 7.34 -8.11
C SER A 22 -8.79 6.07 -8.34
N PHE A 23 -8.41 5.37 -7.27
CA PHE A 23 -7.78 4.06 -7.39
C PHE A 23 -8.76 3.02 -7.94
N THR A 24 -8.23 2.13 -8.77
CA THR A 24 -8.89 0.93 -9.29
C THR A 24 -8.11 -0.29 -8.79
N THR A 25 -8.66 -1.49 -8.94
CA THR A 25 -7.93 -2.74 -8.64
C THR A 25 -6.58 -2.81 -9.35
N ALA A 26 -6.49 -2.32 -10.60
CA ALA A 26 -5.24 -2.32 -11.35
C ALA A 26 -4.19 -1.41 -10.69
N PHE A 27 -4.57 -0.19 -10.31
CA PHE A 27 -3.66 0.73 -9.61
C PHE A 27 -3.29 0.22 -8.22
N PHE A 28 -4.24 -0.39 -7.51
CA PHE A 28 -3.99 -0.99 -6.20
C PHE A 28 -2.98 -2.15 -6.28
N ASN A 29 -3.08 -3.02 -7.29
CA ASN A 29 -2.09 -4.09 -7.50
C ASN A 29 -0.68 -3.54 -7.76
N THR A 30 -0.56 -2.47 -8.58
CA THR A 30 0.73 -1.80 -8.79
C THR A 30 1.31 -1.22 -7.50
N PHE A 31 0.45 -0.62 -6.66
CA PHE A 31 0.85 -0.15 -5.34
C PHE A 31 1.35 -1.29 -4.44
N VAL A 32 0.67 -2.45 -4.45
CA VAL A 32 1.10 -3.63 -3.69
C VAL A 32 2.44 -4.16 -4.19
N ASP A 33 2.64 -4.27 -5.51
CA ASP A 33 3.93 -4.67 -6.09
C ASP A 33 5.07 -3.74 -5.64
N GLY A 34 4.81 -2.43 -5.58
CA GLY A 34 5.73 -1.43 -5.05
C GLY A 34 6.04 -1.65 -3.56
N LEU A 35 5.00 -1.81 -2.75
CA LEU A 35 5.10 -2.05 -1.31
C LEU A 35 5.89 -3.32 -0.97
N LEU A 36 5.69 -4.41 -1.71
CA LEU A 36 6.35 -5.69 -1.46
C LEU A 36 7.89 -5.60 -1.57
N ASN A 37 8.43 -4.65 -2.33
CA ASN A 37 9.89 -4.43 -2.42
C ASN A 37 10.53 -3.95 -1.11
N VAL A 38 9.74 -3.41 -0.18
CA VAL A 38 10.20 -2.88 1.11
C VAL A 38 9.63 -3.63 2.31
N MET A 39 8.91 -4.73 2.05
CA MET A 39 8.42 -5.65 3.08
C MET A 39 9.45 -6.75 3.37
N ASN A 40 9.37 -7.34 4.58
CA ASN A 40 10.21 -8.48 4.94
C ASN A 40 9.40 -9.78 4.98
N PRO A 41 10.05 -10.95 4.83
CA PRO A 41 9.42 -12.24 5.09
C PRO A 41 8.93 -12.36 6.55
N ILE A 42 7.85 -13.11 6.77
CA ILE A 42 7.34 -13.42 8.13
C ILE A 42 8.38 -14.28 8.88
N PRO A 43 8.69 -14.01 10.17
CA PRO A 43 8.04 -13.06 11.09
C PRO A 43 8.76 -11.71 11.22
N GLY A 44 9.45 -11.25 10.19
CA GLY A 44 10.22 -10.00 10.19
C GLY A 44 9.37 -8.74 10.40
N LYS A 45 10.04 -7.61 10.65
CA LYS A 45 9.38 -6.30 10.76
C LYS A 45 8.70 -5.93 9.44
N ASN A 46 7.53 -5.31 9.48
CA ASN A 46 6.77 -4.93 8.27
C ASN A 46 6.49 -6.12 7.33
N SER A 47 6.17 -7.30 7.89
CA SER A 47 5.90 -8.53 7.13
C SER A 47 4.42 -8.85 6.92
N ILE A 48 3.52 -8.06 7.54
CA ILE A 48 2.07 -8.25 7.46
C ILE A 48 1.42 -6.95 6.98
N VAL A 49 0.60 -7.04 5.94
CA VAL A 49 -0.26 -5.94 5.48
C VAL A 49 -1.60 -6.02 6.19
N VAL A 50 -2.09 -4.88 6.70
CA VAL A 50 -3.43 -4.74 7.27
C VAL A 50 -4.14 -3.62 6.52
N MET A 51 -5.34 -3.91 6.02
CA MET A 51 -6.15 -2.99 5.22
C MET A 51 -7.64 -3.28 5.43
N ASP A 52 -8.52 -2.36 5.01
CA ASP A 52 -9.97 -2.60 5.05
C ASP A 52 -10.42 -3.59 3.95
N ASN A 53 -11.73 -3.83 3.83
CA ASN A 53 -12.30 -4.74 2.83
C ASN A 53 -13.00 -3.98 1.69
N ALA A 54 -12.35 -2.93 1.14
CA ALA A 54 -12.84 -2.26 -0.05
C ALA A 54 -12.89 -3.21 -1.26
N SER A 55 -13.82 -3.01 -2.19
CA SER A 55 -14.00 -3.91 -3.34
C SER A 55 -12.85 -3.87 -4.36
N ILE A 56 -11.93 -2.91 -4.24
CA ILE A 56 -10.77 -2.78 -5.12
C ILE A 56 -9.53 -3.53 -4.59
N HIS A 57 -9.59 -3.99 -3.33
CA HIS A 57 -8.52 -4.70 -2.64
C HIS A 57 -8.33 -6.11 -3.17
#